data_AF-A0AAD9P6A4-F1
#
_entry.id   AF-A0AAD9P6A4-F1
#
_cell.length_a   1.000
_cell.length_b   1.000
_cell.length_c   1.000
_cell.angle_alpha   90.00
_cell.angle_beta   90.00
_cell.angle_gamma   90.00
#
_symmetry.space_group_name_H-M   'P 1'
#
loop_
_entity.id
_entity.type
_entity.pdbx_description
1 polymer ?
#
loop_
_entity_poly.entity_id
_entity_poly.type
_entity_poly.pdbx_seq_one_letter_code
_entity_poly.pdbx_strand_id
1 'polypeptide(L)'
;MKTLERLVLQFLKSIIDPLLDQFQFAHRNNRSVDDAVALGLFDVLQYLDSPNTYARILCVDFSSAFNTIIPSKRFDKIQGLGVPQSMCLWILDFLLNRPQVVTNRPQFIIISYVIYWHDSGLCSVTNVIF
;
A
#
# COMPACT_ATOMS: atom_id res chain seq x y z
N MET A 1 -19.02 -8.80 12.16
CA MET A 1 -18.54 -7.56 11.50
C MET A 1 -17.59 -7.77 10.31
N LYS A 2 -17.11 -8.99 10.01
CA LYS A 2 -16.18 -9.19 8.87
C LYS A 2 -16.81 -9.00 7.48
N THR A 3 -18.12 -9.15 7.34
CA THR A 3 -18.82 -9.01 6.05
C THR A 3 -18.84 -7.56 5.59
N LEU A 4 -19.09 -6.61 6.51
CA LEU A 4 -19.08 -5.18 6.19
C LEU A 4 -17.67 -4.73 5.80
N GLU A 5 -16.64 -5.17 6.52
CA GLU A 5 -15.24 -4.92 6.17
C GLU A 5 -14.89 -5.40 4.76
N ARG A 6 -15.36 -6.59 4.36
CA ARG A 6 -15.14 -7.12 2.99
C ARG A 6 -15.87 -6.29 1.94
N LEU A 7 -17.09 -5.84 2.22
CA LEU A 7 -17.87 -5.00 1.31
C LEU A 7 -17.20 -3.63 1.12
N VAL A 8 -16.83 -2.98 2.22
CA VAL A 8 -16.12 -1.69 2.20
C VAL A 8 -14.78 -1.83 1.47
N LEU A 9 -14.04 -2.91 1.70
CA LEU A 9 -12.80 -3.18 0.99
C LEU A 9 -13.01 -3.32 -0.53
N GLN A 10 -14.04 -4.04 -0.97
CA GLN A 10 -14.34 -4.18 -2.41
C GLN A 10 -14.65 -2.83 -3.05
N PHE A 11 -15.44 -2.00 -2.36
CA PHE A 11 -15.73 -0.64 -2.81
C PHE A 11 -14.46 0.22 -2.88
N LEU A 12 -13.64 0.23 -1.83
CA LEU A 12 -12.37 0.96 -1.81
C LEU A 12 -11.44 0.52 -2.94
N LYS A 13 -11.33 -0.79 -3.21
CA LYS A 13 -10.55 -1.31 -4.34
C LYS A 13 -11.03 -0.76 -5.68
N SER A 14 -12.35 -0.68 -5.91
CA SER A 14 -12.87 -0.12 -7.17
C SER A 14 -12.47 1.35 -7.41
N ILE A 15 -12.27 2.12 -6.34
CA ILE A 15 -11.84 3.52 -6.42
C ILE A 15 -10.32 3.63 -6.53
N ILE A 16 -9.60 2.80 -5.77
CA ILE A 16 -8.16 2.98 -5.55
C ILE A 16 -7.33 2.18 -6.55
N ASP A 17 -7.78 1.02 -7.02
CA ASP A 17 -7.03 0.18 -7.98
C ASP A 17 -6.53 0.97 -9.23
N PRO A 18 -7.32 1.89 -9.83
CA PRO A 18 -6.85 2.72 -10.94
C PRO A 18 -5.81 3.78 -10.54
N LEU A 19 -5.73 4.13 -9.26
CA LEU A 19 -4.85 5.16 -8.69
C LEU A 19 -3.56 4.58 -8.10
N LEU A 20 -3.45 3.25 -8.03
CA LEU A 20 -2.27 2.57 -7.49
C LEU A 20 -1.06 2.71 -8.42
N ASP A 21 0.12 2.81 -7.81
CA ASP A 21 1.39 2.79 -8.52
C ASP A 21 1.55 1.50 -9.34
N GLN A 22 2.16 1.60 -10.52
CA GLN A 22 2.37 0.47 -11.42
C GLN A 22 3.29 -0.61 -10.82
N PHE A 23 4.26 -0.19 -9.99
CA PHE A 23 5.21 -1.02 -9.27
C PHE A 23 4.74 -1.37 -7.85
N GLN A 24 3.47 -1.12 -7.52
CA GLN A 24 2.86 -1.69 -6.32
C GLN A 24 2.42 -3.14 -6.58
N PHE A 25 3.20 -4.09 -6.05
CA PHE A 25 2.96 -5.53 -6.18
C PHE A 25 2.12 -6.11 -5.04
N ALA A 26 2.31 -5.60 -3.82
CA ALA A 26 1.60 -6.10 -2.65
C ALA A 26 0.10 -5.76 -2.69
N HIS A 27 -0.74 -6.71 -2.23
CA HIS A 27 -2.19 -6.58 -2.08
C HIS A 27 -2.99 -6.24 -3.35
N ARG A 28 -2.38 -6.38 -4.53
CA ARG A 28 -3.02 -6.20 -5.83
C ARG A 28 -3.38 -7.54 -6.45
N ASN A 29 -4.51 -7.62 -7.15
CA ASN A 29 -4.86 -8.82 -7.89
C ASN A 29 -3.88 -9.02 -9.06
N ASN A 30 -3.51 -10.26 -9.35
CA ASN A 30 -2.59 -10.63 -10.44
C ASN A 30 -1.18 -10.02 -10.30
N ARG A 31 -0.74 -9.76 -9.06
CA ARG A 31 0.64 -9.39 -8.73
C ARG A 31 1.12 -10.25 -7.57
N SER A 32 2.38 -10.61 -7.60
CA SER A 32 3.04 -11.46 -6.61
C SER A 32 4.40 -10.88 -6.19
N VAL A 33 4.97 -11.45 -5.13
CA VAL A 33 6.34 -11.13 -4.72
C VAL A 33 7.34 -11.55 -5.81
N ASP A 34 7.07 -12.67 -6.49
CA ASP A 34 7.91 -13.16 -7.59
C ASP A 34 7.93 -12.17 -8.76
N ASP A 35 6.78 -11.54 -9.09
CA ASP A 35 6.73 -10.49 -10.12
C ASP A 35 7.60 -9.29 -9.75
N ALA A 36 7.60 -8.89 -8.46
CA ALA A 36 8.39 -7.77 -7.97
C ALA A 36 9.89 -8.06 -8.08
N VAL A 37 10.31 -9.26 -7.68
CA VAL A 37 11.70 -9.71 -7.75
C VAL A 37 12.16 -9.84 -9.21
N ALA A 38 11.33 -10.47 -10.05
CA ALA A 38 11.65 -10.68 -11.45
C ALA A 38 11.82 -9.36 -12.21
N LEU A 39 10.91 -8.39 -12.01
CA LEU A 39 11.01 -7.07 -12.63
C LEU A 39 12.21 -6.27 -12.11
N GLY A 40 12.41 -6.22 -10.79
CA GLY A 40 13.56 -5.53 -10.21
C GLY A 40 14.90 -6.10 -10.69
N LEU A 41 14.99 -7.43 -10.80
CA LEU A 41 16.18 -8.09 -11.34
C LEU A 41 16.36 -7.78 -12.83
N PHE A 42 15.30 -7.88 -13.62
CA PHE A 42 15.33 -7.58 -15.05
C PHE A 42 15.83 -6.16 -15.32
N ASP A 43 15.28 -5.16 -14.63
CA ASP A 43 15.66 -3.75 -14.78
C ASP A 43 17.14 -3.52 -14.43
N VAL A 44 17.61 -4.14 -13.33
CA VAL A 44 19.02 -4.04 -12.91
C VAL A 44 19.95 -4.68 -13.93
N LEU A 45 19.63 -5.88 -14.42
CA LEU A 45 20.46 -6.57 -15.41
C LEU A 45 20.50 -5.80 -16.73
N GLN A 46 19.35 -5.34 -17.21
CA GLN A 46 19.27 -4.53 -18.44
C GLN A 46 20.11 -3.26 -18.34
N TYR A 47 20.15 -2.62 -17.17
CA TYR A 47 21.00 -1.44 -16.95
C TYR A 47 22.50 -1.80 -16.95
N LEU A 48 22.86 -2.94 -16.35
CA LEU A 48 24.24 -3.41 -16.24
C LEU A 48 24.84 -3.94 -17.56
N ASP A 49 24.01 -4.26 -18.55
CA ASP A 49 24.48 -4.67 -19.88
C ASP A 49 25.22 -3.55 -20.65
N SER A 50 25.14 -2.31 -20.17
CA SER A 50 25.88 -1.18 -20.73
C SER A 50 27.29 -1.04 -20.11
N PRO A 51 28.34 -0.75 -20.92
CA PRO A 51 29.70 -0.65 -20.40
C PRO A 51 29.85 0.50 -19.40
N ASN A 52 30.69 0.30 -18.38
CA ASN A 52 30.96 1.27 -17.31
C ASN A 52 29.73 1.67 -16.46
N THR A 53 28.74 0.79 -16.33
CA THR A 53 27.58 1.00 -15.44
C THR A 53 27.71 0.21 -14.14
N TYR A 54 27.01 0.67 -13.10
CA TYR A 54 26.87 -0.04 -11.82
C TYR A 54 25.50 0.27 -11.21
N ALA A 55 24.88 -0.71 -10.55
CA ALA A 55 23.60 -0.54 -9.89
C ALA A 55 23.77 -0.46 -8.37
N ARG A 56 22.92 0.35 -7.71
CA ARG A 56 22.78 0.38 -6.25
C ARG A 56 21.31 0.26 -5.90
N ILE A 57 21.05 -0.50 -4.86
CA ILE A 57 19.71 -0.84 -4.41
C ILE A 57 19.54 -0.28 -3.00
N LEU A 58 18.51 0.55 -2.78
CA LEU A 58 18.15 1.06 -1.47
C LEU A 58 16.94 0.28 -0.95
N CYS A 59 17.14 -0.47 0.14
CA CYS A 59 16.04 -1.14 0.84
C CYS A 59 15.58 -0.24 2.00
N VAL A 60 14.31 0.17 2.00
CA VAL A 60 13.71 0.93 3.10
C VAL A 60 12.58 0.09 3.70
N ASP A 61 12.68 -0.19 5.00
CA ASP A 61 11.62 -0.85 5.76
C ASP A 61 11.15 0.05 6.92
N PHE A 62 9.83 0.04 7.17
CA PHE A 62 9.21 0.82 8.23
C PHE A 62 8.90 -0.06 9.43
N SER A 63 9.60 0.19 10.54
CA SER A 63 9.32 -0.52 11.79
C SER A 63 7.89 -0.24 12.25
N SER A 64 7.10 -1.31 12.43
CA SER A 64 5.72 -1.23 12.88
C SER A 64 4.86 -0.22 12.09
N ALA A 65 4.92 -0.27 10.76
CA ALA A 65 4.22 0.67 9.87
C ALA A 65 2.74 0.93 10.25
N PHE A 66 2.04 -0.07 10.78
CA PHE A 66 0.65 0.06 11.23
C PHE A 66 0.46 0.80 12.56
N ASN A 67 1.44 0.72 13.46
CA ASN A 67 1.38 1.39 14.77
C ASN A 67 1.71 2.88 14.66
N THR A 68 2.41 3.29 13.60
CA THR A 68 2.83 4.68 13.35
C THR A 68 1.79 5.46 12.51
N ILE A 69 0.66 4.82 12.20
CA ILE A 69 -0.44 5.42 11.43
C ILE A 69 -1.11 6.54 12.24
N ILE A 70 -1.09 7.78 11.73
CA ILE A 70 -1.81 8.92 12.30
C ILE A 70 -3.18 9.08 11.59
N PRO A 71 -4.33 8.79 12.25
CA PRO A 71 -5.63 8.75 11.56
C PRO A 71 -6.13 10.12 11.07
N SER A 72 -5.82 11.20 11.78
CA SER A 72 -6.31 12.55 11.45
C SER A 72 -5.77 13.08 10.11
N LYS A 73 -4.50 12.82 9.78
CA LYS A 73 -3.90 13.22 8.49
C LYS A 73 -4.47 12.45 7.29
N ARG A 74 -5.14 11.31 7.53
CA ARG A 74 -5.62 10.42 6.47
C ARG A 74 -7.02 10.74 6.00
N PHE A 75 -7.84 11.37 6.84
CA PHE A 75 -9.22 11.68 6.49
C PHE A 75 -9.28 12.56 5.23
N ASP A 76 -8.49 13.63 5.21
CA ASP A 76 -8.42 14.57 4.08
C ASP A 76 -7.97 13.88 2.78
N LYS A 77 -7.09 12.88 2.91
CA LYS A 77 -6.53 12.14 1.78
C LYS A 77 -7.51 11.13 1.20
N ILE A 78 -8.18 10.34 2.04
CA ILE A 78 -9.21 9.39 1.60
C ILE A 78 -10.38 10.15 0.97
N GLN A 79 -10.75 11.30 1.53
CA GLN A 79 -11.75 12.19 0.95
C GLN A 79 -11.28 12.73 -0.41
N GLY A 80 -9.99 13.06 -0.56
CA GLY A 80 -9.38 13.47 -1.83
C GLY A 80 -9.37 12.40 -2.93
N LEU A 81 -9.47 11.12 -2.57
CA LEU A 81 -9.57 9.99 -3.53
C LEU A 81 -10.98 9.77 -4.10
N GLY A 82 -11.95 10.63 -3.74
CA GLY A 82 -13.34 10.50 -4.21
C GLY A 82 -14.18 9.51 -3.41
N VAL A 83 -13.72 9.10 -2.22
CA VAL A 83 -14.50 8.26 -1.32
C VAL A 83 -15.59 9.11 -0.63
N PRO A 84 -16.85 8.64 -0.56
CA PRO A 84 -17.93 9.38 0.09
C PRO A 84 -17.63 9.69 1.57
N GLN A 85 -17.99 10.89 2.02
CA GLN A 85 -17.71 11.37 3.38
C GLN A 85 -18.22 10.42 4.48
N SER A 86 -19.40 9.82 4.31
CA SER A 86 -19.95 8.86 5.25
C SER A 86 -19.07 7.62 5.42
N MET A 87 -18.41 7.18 4.35
CA MET A 87 -17.48 6.05 4.38
C MET A 87 -16.12 6.46 4.96
N CYS A 88 -15.63 7.66 4.66
CA CYS A 88 -14.43 8.21 5.29
C CYS A 88 -14.58 8.28 6.82
N LEU A 89 -15.74 8.72 7.31
CA LEU A 89 -16.05 8.76 8.74
C LEU A 89 -16.13 7.36 9.36
N TRP A 90 -16.72 6.39 8.65
CA TRP A 90 -16.75 5.00 9.10
C TRP A 90 -15.34 4.39 9.20
N ILE A 91 -14.48 4.64 8.20
CA ILE A 91 -13.08 4.20 8.23
C ILE A 91 -12.34 4.87 9.39
N LEU A 92 -12.56 6.17 9.61
CA LEU A 92 -11.93 6.91 10.71
C LEU A 92 -12.34 6.33 12.08
N ASP A 93 -13.62 6.07 12.28
CA ASP A 93 -14.14 5.40 13.48
C ASP A 93 -13.53 3.99 13.65
N PHE A 94 -13.45 3.23 12.56
CA PHE A 94 -12.84 1.90 12.55
C PHE A 94 -11.36 1.93 12.95
N LEU A 95 -10.60 2.94 12.51
CA LEU A 95 -9.18 3.10 12.81
C LEU A 95 -8.92 3.63 14.23
N LEU A 96 -9.79 4.49 14.76
CA LEU A 96 -9.61 5.14 16.07
C LEU A 96 -10.11 4.29 17.24
N ASN A 97 -11.24 3.59 17.08
CA ASN A 97 -11.91 2.89 18.18
C ASN A 97 -11.53 1.41 18.30
N ARG A 98 -10.47 0.96 17.62
CA ARG A 98 -10.00 -0.44 17.70
C ARG A 98 -8.49 -0.52 17.94
N PRO A 99 -8.03 -1.32 18.92
CA PRO A 99 -6.61 -1.61 19.04
C PRO A 99 -6.15 -2.38 17.80
N GLN A 100 -5.33 -1.74 16.96
CA GLN A 100 -4.70 -2.37 15.81
C GLN A 100 -3.53 -3.22 16.31
N VAL A 101 -3.81 -4.46 16.72
CA VAL A 101 -2.74 -5.42 17.05
C VAL A 101 -2.46 -6.24 15.80
N VAL A 102 -1.21 -6.19 15.32
CA VAL A 102 -0.71 -7.10 14.29
C VAL A 102 -0.73 -8.52 14.85
N THR A 103 -1.87 -9.19 14.71
CA THR A 103 -2.00 -10.64 14.80
C THR A 103 -2.07 -11.15 13.37
N ASN A 104 -1.57 -12.37 13.10
CA ASN A 104 -1.42 -13.01 11.77
C ASN A 104 -2.72 -13.17 10.94
N ARG A 105 -3.58 -12.16 10.85
CA ARG A 105 -4.88 -12.17 10.21
C ARG A 105 -4.94 -11.12 9.11
N PRO A 106 -5.04 -11.53 7.85
CA PRO A 106 -4.83 -10.67 6.69
C PRO A 106 -5.92 -9.61 6.45
N GLN A 107 -7.02 -9.57 7.21
CA GLN A 107 -8.18 -8.72 6.90
C GLN A 107 -8.12 -7.31 7.49
N PHE A 108 -7.58 -7.13 8.70
CA PHE A 108 -7.45 -5.80 9.33
C PHE A 108 -6.39 -4.92 8.65
N ILE A 109 -5.42 -5.56 8.00
CA ILE A 109 -4.23 -4.96 7.41
C ILE A 109 -4.57 -4.23 6.11
N ILE A 110 -5.57 -4.69 5.34
CA ILE A 110 -5.77 -4.25 3.95
C ILE A 110 -6.35 -2.83 3.89
N ILE A 111 -7.31 -2.47 4.74
CA ILE A 111 -7.85 -1.10 4.76
C ILE A 111 -6.76 -0.11 5.19
N SER A 112 -5.97 -0.46 6.21
CA SER A 112 -4.87 0.38 6.69
C SER A 112 -3.74 0.55 5.64
N TYR A 113 -3.48 -0.46 4.82
CA TYR A 113 -2.41 -0.49 3.81
C TYR A 113 -2.77 0.26 2.54
N VAL A 114 -4.00 0.09 2.04
CA VAL A 114 -4.54 0.83 0.89
C VAL A 114 -4.44 2.35 1.12
N ILE A 115 -4.55 2.80 2.38
CA ILE A 115 -4.42 4.21 2.76
C ILE A 115 -2.95 4.63 2.99
N TYR A 116 -2.06 3.70 3.35
CA TYR A 116 -0.65 4.00 3.65
C TYR A 116 0.16 4.36 2.40
N TRP A 117 -0.07 3.67 1.28
CA TRP A 117 0.78 3.80 0.08
C TRP A 117 0.67 5.12 -0.67
N HIS A 118 -0.45 5.83 -0.56
CA HIS A 118 -0.59 7.12 -1.24
C HIS A 118 0.13 8.25 -0.47
N ASP A 119 0.56 8.04 0.79
CA ASP A 119 1.11 9.11 1.66
C ASP A 119 2.60 9.35 1.53
N SER A 120 3.32 8.40 0.95
CA SER A 120 4.77 8.42 1.01
C SER A 120 5.43 9.39 0.03
N GLY A 121 4.72 9.90 -1.00
CA GLY A 121 5.34 10.71 -2.06
C GLY A 121 6.51 10.02 -2.77
N LEU A 122 6.67 8.72 -2.54
CA LEU A 122 7.75 7.86 -3.02
C LEU A 122 7.29 7.09 -4.27
N CYS A 123 6.48 7.71 -5.14
CA CYS A 123 6.07 7.15 -6.45
C CYS A 123 7.25 6.90 -7.42
N SER A 124 8.49 6.90 -6.93
CA SER A 124 9.69 6.69 -7.75
C SER A 124 10.84 5.99 -7.02
N VAL A 125 10.68 5.55 -5.75
CA VAL A 125 11.81 4.98 -4.97
C VAL A 125 11.47 3.69 -4.22
N THR A 126 10.38 3.00 -4.57
CA THR A 126 10.05 1.70 -3.99
C THR A 126 10.00 0.60 -5.04
N ASN A 127 11.02 0.57 -5.90
CA ASN A 127 11.62 -0.72 -6.20
C ASN A 127 12.42 -1.09 -4.95
N VAL A 128 11.94 -2.07 -4.17
CA VAL A 128 12.70 -3.12 -3.47
C VAL A 128 11.89 -3.75 -2.34
N ILE A 129 11.41 -4.96 -2.64
CA ILE A 129 11.52 -6.21 -1.86
C ILE A 129 11.95 -5.99 -0.39
N PHE A 130 11.03 -6.09 0.58
CA PHE A 130 10.60 -7.27 1.34
C PHE A 130 9.31 -6.92 2.10
#